data_AF-A0A9N8WJ62-F1
#
_entry.id   AF-A0A9N8WJ62-F1
#
_cell.length_a   1.000
_cell.length_b   1.000
_cell.length_c   1.000
_cell.angle_alpha   90.00
_cell.angle_beta   90.00
_cell.angle_gamma   90.00
#
_symmetry.space_group_name_H-M   'P 1'
#
loop_
_entity.id
_entity.type
_entity.pdbx_description
1 polymer ?
#
loop_
_entity_poly.entity_id
_entity_poly.type
_entity_poly.pdbx_seq_one_letter_code
_entity_poly.pdbx_strand_id
1 'polypeptide(L)'
;MTNHFSYRSALSTTAIRGLLARTIKKSKSKPSSPDILGSQNANITDTRYQIIKRILYETPKPELPKMTEQDLERHETIDRAWKLFLRNQQEERENELAAKYRMLNEANIELEKLGPRLFNSAQMGNKIMMFPGQMKIPTETPPLNGWNYNYKPPPSDPTKDSKPLPPDPTKDSKPLPPDSIENSS
;
A
#
# COMPACT_ATOMS: atom_id res chain seq x y z
N MET A 1 -17.74 -39.08 10.53
CA MET A 1 -17.66 -37.99 9.53
C MET A 1 -16.79 -36.90 10.14
N THR A 2 -15.53 -36.82 9.70
CA THR A 2 -14.49 -35.98 10.29
C THR A 2 -14.56 -34.57 9.67
N ASN A 3 -15.01 -33.59 10.46
CA ASN A 3 -15.02 -32.19 10.07
C ASN A 3 -13.60 -31.63 10.13
N HIS A 4 -12.95 -31.50 8.97
CA HIS A 4 -11.74 -30.70 8.83
C HIS A 4 -12.10 -29.21 8.85
N PHE A 5 -11.96 -28.59 10.01
CA PHE A 5 -11.90 -27.13 10.12
C PHE A 5 -10.60 -26.66 9.46
N SER A 6 -10.71 -25.96 8.33
CA SER A 6 -9.58 -25.34 7.66
C SER A 6 -9.00 -24.23 8.56
N TYR A 7 -7.72 -24.34 8.88
CA TYR A 7 -7.00 -23.42 9.75
C TYR A 7 -6.93 -22.04 9.10
N ARG A 8 -7.56 -21.04 9.74
CA ARG A 8 -7.30 -19.63 9.42
C ARG A 8 -5.88 -19.28 9.84
N SER A 9 -5.05 -18.85 8.91
CA SER A 9 -3.80 -18.15 9.24
C SER A 9 -4.14 -16.81 9.90
N ALA A 10 -3.86 -16.70 11.20
CA ALA A 10 -3.97 -15.46 11.94
C ALA A 10 -2.80 -14.53 11.58
N LEU A 11 -3.03 -13.57 10.68
CA LEU A 11 -2.09 -12.47 10.48
C LEU A 11 -2.21 -11.50 11.67
N SER A 12 -1.17 -11.49 12.50
CA SER A 12 -0.98 -10.64 13.67
C SER A 12 -0.98 -9.16 13.29
N THR A 13 -1.98 -8.39 13.74
CA THR A 13 -2.03 -6.94 13.59
C THR A 13 -1.57 -6.26 14.88
N THR A 14 -0.30 -6.42 15.25
CA THR A 14 0.32 -5.63 16.32
C THR A 14 1.72 -5.20 15.92
N ALA A 15 1.81 -4.11 15.14
CA ALA A 15 2.91 -3.16 15.19
C ALA A 15 2.57 -1.97 14.29
N ILE A 16 3.16 -0.81 14.57
CA ILE A 16 2.96 0.51 13.93
C ILE A 16 1.91 1.39 14.62
N ARG A 17 2.16 1.65 15.91
CA ARG A 17 1.89 2.95 16.54
C ARG A 17 3.13 3.38 17.31
N GLY A 18 4.09 3.92 16.58
CA GLY A 18 5.28 4.53 17.14
C GLY A 18 5.90 5.39 16.04
N LEU A 19 6.40 6.58 16.42
CA LEU A 19 7.05 7.59 15.59
C LEU A 19 6.16 8.75 15.10
N LEU A 20 5.64 9.53 16.06
CA LEU A 20 5.55 10.99 15.91
C LEU A 20 5.95 11.65 17.24
N ALA A 21 7.25 11.71 17.52
CA ALA A 21 7.82 12.55 18.57
C ALA A 21 8.60 13.69 17.92
N ARG A 22 8.00 14.89 17.94
CA ARG A 22 8.63 16.15 17.51
C ARG A 22 9.61 16.60 18.59
N THR A 23 10.88 16.78 18.24
CA THR A 23 11.90 17.34 19.13
C THR A 23 11.74 18.87 19.19
N ILE A 24 11.45 19.42 20.36
CA ILE A 24 11.45 20.88 20.61
C ILE A 24 12.72 21.20 21.41
N LYS A 25 13.56 22.08 20.85
CA LYS A 25 14.81 22.56 21.47
C LYS A 25 14.48 23.45 22.67
N LYS A 26 15.21 23.24 23.78
CA LYS A 26 15.00 23.84 25.11
C LYS A 26 15.85 25.10 25.29
N SER A 27 15.25 26.28 25.41
CA SER A 27 15.91 27.50 25.90
C SER A 27 15.62 27.70 27.39
N LYS A 28 16.65 28.02 28.18
CA LYS A 28 16.61 28.27 29.63
C LYS A 28 16.20 29.71 29.95
N SER A 29 15.24 29.90 30.84
CA SER A 29 15.15 31.06 31.76
C SER A 29 14.51 30.63 33.09
N LYS A 30 14.88 31.36 34.15
CA LYS A 30 15.00 31.00 35.58
C LYS A 30 13.69 30.79 36.40
N PRO A 31 13.80 30.32 37.67
CA PRO A 31 12.72 29.71 38.45
C PRO A 31 12.12 30.63 39.52
N SER A 32 10.85 30.41 39.85
CA SER A 32 10.29 30.62 41.20
C SER A 32 8.88 30.05 41.27
N SER A 33 8.70 28.97 42.03
CA SER A 33 7.67 28.78 43.06
C SER A 33 7.44 27.29 43.28
N PRO A 34 7.58 26.80 44.53
CA PRO A 34 7.19 25.45 44.88
C PRO A 34 5.69 25.46 45.12
N ASP A 35 4.95 24.61 44.41
CA ASP A 35 3.81 23.91 44.97
C ASP A 35 3.48 22.73 44.07
N ILE A 36 3.80 21.56 44.60
CA ILE A 36 3.40 20.27 44.06
C ILE A 36 1.92 20.12 44.41
N LEU A 37 1.05 20.40 43.44
CA LEU A 37 -0.32 19.92 43.44
C LEU A 37 -0.53 19.21 42.11
N GLY A 38 -0.95 17.95 42.19
CA GLY A 38 -1.16 17.10 41.02
C GLY A 38 -1.97 17.82 39.95
N SER A 39 -1.54 17.70 38.70
CA SER A 39 -2.35 18.01 37.52
C SER A 39 -3.46 16.97 37.40
N GLN A 40 -4.36 17.00 38.38
CA GLN A 40 -5.62 16.30 38.40
C GLN A 40 -6.64 17.42 38.20
N ASN A 41 -7.52 17.28 37.21
CA ASN A 41 -8.73 18.08 37.00
C ASN A 41 -8.69 19.26 36.01
N ALA A 42 -7.79 19.29 35.01
CA ALA A 42 -8.02 20.10 33.81
C ALA A 42 -8.81 19.26 32.79
N ASN A 43 -10.11 19.57 32.63
CA ASN A 43 -11.07 19.08 31.61
C ASN A 43 -12.17 18.08 32.03
N ILE A 44 -12.56 18.01 33.31
CA ILE A 44 -13.85 17.41 33.70
C ILE A 44 -15.06 18.25 33.20
N THR A 45 -14.83 19.54 32.94
CA THR A 45 -15.79 20.49 32.36
C THR A 45 -15.74 20.57 30.83
N ASP A 46 -14.86 19.80 30.18
CA ASP A 46 -14.80 19.80 28.71
C ASP A 46 -16.05 19.10 28.18
N THR A 47 -16.85 19.84 27.41
CA THR A 47 -18.05 19.34 26.76
C THR A 47 -17.74 18.13 25.87
N ARG A 48 -16.52 18.05 25.29
CA ARG A 48 -16.06 16.88 24.54
C ARG A 48 -15.93 15.64 25.42
N TYR A 49 -15.44 15.78 26.65
CA TYR A 49 -15.35 14.65 27.59
C TYR A 49 -16.74 14.12 27.94
N GLN A 50 -17.70 15.00 28.18
CA GLN A 50 -19.09 14.61 28.44
C GLN A 50 -19.75 13.97 27.22
N ILE A 51 -19.54 14.49 26.01
CA ILE A 51 -20.04 13.88 24.76
C ILE A 51 -19.43 12.49 24.55
N ILE A 52 -18.12 12.35 24.71
CA ILE A 52 -17.43 11.05 24.58
C ILE A 52 -17.97 10.06 25.63
N LYS A 53 -18.11 10.50 26.90
CA LYS A 53 -18.68 9.68 27.96
C LYS A 53 -20.11 9.26 27.63
N ARG A 54 -20.92 10.17 27.10
CA ARG A 54 -22.30 9.91 26.67
C ARG A 54 -22.38 8.89 25.55
N ILE A 55 -21.57 9.05 24.51
CA ILE A 55 -21.51 8.12 23.36
C ILE A 55 -21.07 6.73 23.81
N LEU A 56 -20.02 6.65 24.63
CA LEU A 56 -19.43 5.36 25.01
C LEU A 56 -20.22 4.60 26.07
N TYR A 57 -20.83 5.31 27.02
CA TYR A 57 -21.37 4.68 28.23
C TYR A 57 -22.85 4.95 28.48
N GLU A 58 -23.35 6.14 28.12
CA GLU A 58 -24.74 6.52 28.41
C GLU A 58 -25.71 6.17 27.27
N THR A 59 -25.19 5.87 26.07
CA THR A 59 -26.03 5.42 24.95
C THR A 59 -26.47 3.99 25.23
N PRO A 60 -27.76 3.75 25.55
CA PRO A 60 -28.21 2.42 25.91
C PRO A 60 -28.03 1.49 24.71
N LYS A 61 -27.47 0.31 24.96
CA LYS A 61 -27.40 -0.73 23.92
C LYS A 61 -28.83 -1.15 23.61
N PRO A 62 -29.28 -1.10 22.35
CA PRO A 62 -30.62 -1.55 22.01
C PRO A 62 -30.78 -3.01 22.40
N GLU A 63 -31.88 -3.35 23.07
CA GLU A 63 -32.24 -4.74 23.32
C GLU A 63 -32.48 -5.43 21.98
N LEU A 64 -31.98 -6.66 21.83
CA LEU A 64 -32.15 -7.41 20.60
C LEU A 64 -33.64 -7.77 20.42
N PRO A 65 -34.22 -7.61 19.22
CA PRO A 65 -35.57 -8.09 18.95
C PRO A 65 -35.69 -9.58 19.26
N LYS A 66 -36.75 -9.97 19.98
CA LYS A 66 -37.07 -11.38 20.21
C LYS A 66 -37.61 -11.96 18.91
N MET A 67 -36.81 -12.77 18.22
CA MET A 67 -37.25 -13.48 17.02
C MET A 67 -38.18 -14.64 17.39
N THR A 68 -39.23 -14.84 16.58
CA THR A 68 -40.02 -16.07 16.65
C THR A 68 -39.19 -17.25 16.12
N GLU A 69 -39.57 -18.48 16.43
CA GLU A 69 -38.89 -19.69 15.91
C GLU A 69 -38.85 -19.70 14.38
N GLN A 70 -39.95 -19.32 13.73
CA GLN A 70 -40.02 -19.20 12.26
C GLN A 70 -39.06 -18.13 11.71
N ASP A 71 -38.89 -17.00 12.40
CA ASP A 71 -37.95 -15.97 11.99
C ASP A 71 -36.50 -16.41 12.16
N LEU A 72 -36.22 -17.22 13.18
CA LEU A 72 -34.91 -17.82 13.40
C LEU A 72 -34.56 -18.80 12.26
N GLU A 73 -35.49 -19.68 11.87
CA GLU A 73 -35.30 -20.59 10.73
C GLU A 73 -35.06 -19.83 9.41
N ARG A 74 -35.80 -18.74 9.17
CA ARG A 74 -35.60 -17.86 8.01
C ARG A 74 -34.22 -17.22 8.06
N HIS A 75 -33.82 -16.70 9.21
CA HIS A 75 -32.52 -16.08 9.41
C HIS A 75 -31.38 -17.08 9.14
N GLU A 76 -31.45 -18.29 9.68
CA GLU A 76 -30.47 -19.35 9.43
C GLU A 76 -30.38 -19.73 7.96
N THR A 77 -31.52 -19.76 7.26
CA THR A 77 -31.56 -20.08 5.84
C THR A 77 -30.91 -18.99 4.99
N ILE A 78 -31.20 -17.72 5.28
CA ILE A 78 -30.56 -16.56 4.63
C ILE A 78 -29.05 -16.59 4.88
N ASP A 79 -28.62 -16.82 6.12
CA ASP A 79 -27.21 -16.87 6.48
C ASP A 79 -26.46 -18.00 5.78
N ARG A 80 -27.07 -19.20 5.69
CA ARG A 80 -26.48 -20.33 4.95
C ARG A 80 -26.38 -20.04 3.46
N ALA A 81 -27.43 -19.47 2.86
CA ALA A 81 -27.43 -19.08 1.47
C ALA A 81 -26.35 -18.02 1.17
N TRP A 82 -26.21 -17.02 2.05
CA TRP A 82 -25.18 -16.00 1.93
C TRP A 82 -23.76 -16.56 2.04
N LYS A 83 -23.51 -17.46 2.99
CA LYS A 83 -22.22 -18.16 3.13
C LYS A 83 -21.88 -18.97 1.87
N LEU A 84 -22.87 -19.66 1.29
CA LEU A 84 -22.70 -20.41 0.05
C LEU A 84 -22.40 -19.48 -1.13
N PHE A 85 -23.11 -18.36 -1.25
CA PHE A 85 -22.85 -17.34 -2.26
C PHE A 85 -21.42 -16.79 -2.16
N LEU A 86 -20.98 -16.42 -0.96
CA LEU A 86 -19.62 -15.91 -0.74
C LEU A 86 -18.55 -16.95 -1.10
N ARG A 87 -18.77 -18.22 -0.75
CA ARG A 87 -17.87 -19.32 -1.14
C ARG A 87 -17.75 -19.41 -2.66
N ASN A 88 -18.87 -19.41 -3.38
CA ASN A 88 -18.88 -19.53 -4.83
C ASN A 88 -18.18 -18.32 -5.49
N GLN A 89 -18.43 -17.09 -5.02
CA GLN A 89 -17.72 -15.90 -5.49
C GLN A 89 -16.20 -15.98 -5.27
N GLN A 90 -15.77 -16.55 -4.15
CA GLN A 90 -14.36 -16.73 -3.87
C GLN A 90 -13.73 -17.76 -4.81
N GLU A 91 -14.41 -18.90 -5.00
CA GLU A 91 -13.98 -19.96 -5.90
C GLU A 91 -13.86 -19.47 -7.36
N GLU A 92 -14.83 -18.68 -7.83
CA GLU A 92 -14.78 -18.04 -9.15
C GLU A 92 -13.54 -17.15 -9.30
N ARG A 93 -13.28 -16.28 -8.31
CA ARG A 93 -12.11 -15.38 -8.32
C ARG A 93 -10.79 -16.15 -8.29
N GLU A 94 -10.72 -17.23 -7.50
CA GLU A 94 -9.54 -18.09 -7.42
C GLU A 94 -9.30 -18.86 -8.72
N ASN A 95 -10.38 -19.37 -9.34
CA ASN A 95 -10.32 -20.05 -10.64
C ASN A 95 -9.86 -19.10 -11.75
N GLU A 96 -10.40 -17.88 -11.79
CA GLU A 96 -9.93 -16.85 -12.73
C GLU A 96 -8.45 -16.52 -12.54
N LEU A 97 -8.00 -16.37 -11.29
CA LEU A 97 -6.61 -16.06 -10.99
C LEU A 97 -5.69 -17.22 -11.37
N ALA A 98 -6.11 -18.46 -11.11
CA ALA A 98 -5.39 -19.65 -11.53
C ALA A 98 -5.30 -19.74 -13.06
N ALA A 99 -6.37 -19.43 -13.79
CA ALA A 99 -6.36 -19.39 -15.25
C ALA A 99 -5.39 -18.32 -15.78
N LYS A 100 -5.44 -17.10 -15.23
CA LYS A 100 -4.51 -16.00 -15.58
C LYS A 100 -3.05 -16.41 -15.33
N TYR A 101 -2.78 -17.08 -14.22
CA TYR A 101 -1.44 -17.59 -13.90
C TYR A 101 -0.98 -18.67 -14.87
N ARG A 102 -1.86 -19.61 -15.25
CA ARG A 102 -1.53 -20.65 -16.26
C ARG A 102 -1.14 -20.03 -17.58
N MET A 103 -1.93 -19.08 -18.08
CA MET A 103 -1.63 -18.37 -19.33
C MET A 103 -0.32 -17.59 -19.26
N LEU A 104 -0.06 -16.90 -18.14
CA LEU A 104 1.18 -16.16 -17.92
C LEU A 104 2.39 -17.10 -17.93
N ASN A 105 2.27 -18.27 -17.29
CA ASN A 105 3.34 -19.26 -17.25
C ASN A 105 3.61 -19.86 -18.64
N GLU A 106 2.56 -20.20 -19.38
CA GLU A 106 2.67 -20.68 -20.77
C GLU A 106 3.39 -19.66 -21.66
N ALA A 107 2.97 -18.39 -21.61
CA ALA A 107 3.61 -17.32 -22.37
C ALA A 107 5.09 -17.10 -21.95
N ASN A 108 5.42 -17.23 -20.66
CA ASN A 108 6.81 -17.14 -20.20
C ASN A 108 7.67 -18.30 -20.73
N ILE A 109 7.13 -19.52 -20.77
CA ILE A 109 7.82 -20.69 -21.33
C ILE A 109 8.07 -20.49 -22.83
N GLU A 110 7.11 -19.93 -23.56
CA GLU A 110 7.31 -19.59 -24.98
C GLU A 110 8.37 -18.50 -25.16
N LEU A 111 8.37 -17.46 -24.33
CA LEU A 111 9.35 -16.39 -24.36
C LEU A 111 10.78 -16.90 -24.10
N GLU A 112 10.94 -17.84 -23.16
CA GLU A 112 12.21 -18.50 -22.86
C GLU A 112 12.76 -19.24 -24.08
N LYS A 113 11.90 -19.95 -24.82
CA LYS A 113 12.27 -20.66 -26.05
C LYS A 113 12.68 -19.72 -27.18
N LEU A 114 12.02 -18.57 -27.31
CA LEU A 114 12.27 -17.62 -28.39
C LEU A 114 13.56 -16.82 -28.20
N GLY A 115 13.89 -16.40 -26.97
CA GLY A 115 15.09 -15.61 -26.75
C GLY A 115 15.45 -15.33 -25.29
N PRO A 116 16.67 -15.69 -24.84
CA PRO A 116 17.08 -15.53 -23.45
C PRO A 116 17.19 -14.07 -23.00
N ARG A 117 17.53 -13.13 -23.91
CA ARG A 117 17.63 -11.70 -23.57
C ARG A 117 16.28 -11.10 -23.19
N LEU A 118 15.22 -11.42 -23.94
CA LEU A 118 13.87 -10.90 -23.67
C LEU A 118 13.30 -11.50 -22.39
N PHE A 119 13.49 -12.82 -22.21
CA PHE A 119 13.13 -13.51 -20.98
C PHE A 119 13.80 -12.87 -19.76
N ASN A 120 15.13 -12.70 -19.78
CA ASN A 120 15.87 -12.06 -18.69
C ASN A 120 15.36 -10.64 -18.41
N SER A 121 15.10 -9.85 -19.45
CA SER A 121 14.57 -8.48 -19.30
C SER A 121 13.18 -8.45 -18.66
N ALA A 122 12.32 -9.42 -18.96
CA ALA A 122 10.99 -9.54 -18.36
C ALA A 122 11.05 -10.00 -16.89
N GLN A 123 12.00 -10.87 -16.53
CA GLN A 123 12.21 -11.33 -15.15
C GLN A 123 12.83 -10.27 -14.24
N MET A 124 13.55 -9.31 -14.83
CA MET A 124 14.07 -8.13 -14.14
C MET A 124 12.92 -7.16 -13.84
N GLY A 125 12.02 -7.56 -12.94
CA GLY A 125 10.82 -6.81 -12.60
C GLY A 125 11.09 -5.37 -12.19
N ASN A 126 10.10 -4.51 -12.35
CA ASN A 126 10.21 -3.10 -12.00
C ASN A 126 10.42 -2.92 -10.50
N LYS A 127 11.56 -2.35 -10.09
CA LYS A 127 11.92 -2.09 -8.69
C LYS A 127 10.91 -1.20 -7.96
N ILE A 128 10.15 -0.39 -8.69
CA ILE A 128 9.09 0.47 -8.16
C ILE A 128 7.75 -0.05 -8.69
N MET A 129 7.27 -1.16 -8.13
CA MET A 129 5.93 -1.67 -8.40
C MET A 129 4.92 -0.85 -7.56
N MET A 130 4.54 0.32 -8.05
CA MET A 130 3.49 1.14 -7.44
C MET A 130 2.35 1.31 -8.43
N PHE A 131 1.11 1.16 -7.94
CA PHE A 131 -0.05 1.53 -8.73
C PHE A 131 -0.08 3.04 -8.98
N PRO A 132 -0.45 3.49 -10.18
CA PRO A 132 -0.54 4.92 -10.49
C PRO A 132 -1.65 5.56 -9.65
N GLY A 133 -1.38 6.72 -9.04
CA GLY A 133 -2.36 7.43 -8.20
C GLY A 133 -3.59 7.94 -8.97
N GLN A 134 -3.51 7.96 -10.30
CA GLN A 134 -4.61 8.25 -11.22
C GLN A 134 -5.63 7.09 -11.28
N MET A 135 -5.23 5.86 -10.98
CA MET A 135 -6.14 4.72 -10.91
C MET A 135 -6.95 4.82 -9.61
N LYS A 136 -8.21 5.24 -9.72
CA LYS A 136 -9.12 5.44 -8.60
C LYS A 136 -9.92 4.17 -8.30
N ILE A 137 -10.38 4.06 -7.05
CA ILE A 137 -11.35 3.05 -6.64
C ILE A 137 -12.69 3.40 -7.32
N PRO A 138 -13.40 2.41 -7.91
CA PRO A 138 -14.71 2.63 -8.50
C PRO A 138 -15.69 3.28 -7.51
N THR A 139 -16.49 4.23 -8.00
CA THR A 139 -17.55 4.90 -7.24
C THR A 139 -18.92 4.46 -7.75
N GLU A 140 -19.93 4.39 -6.88
CA GLU A 140 -21.31 4.00 -7.23
C GLU A 140 -21.93 4.91 -8.32
N THR A 141 -21.72 6.22 -8.21
CA THR A 141 -22.11 7.19 -9.23
C THR A 141 -20.87 7.72 -9.94
N PRO A 142 -20.86 7.76 -11.29
CA PRO A 142 -19.73 8.30 -12.02
C PRO A 142 -19.57 9.82 -11.79
N PRO A 143 -18.36 10.38 -11.92
CA PRO A 143 -18.16 11.82 -11.82
C PRO A 143 -18.81 12.56 -12.99
N LEU A 144 -19.25 13.81 -12.76
CA LEU A 144 -19.89 14.64 -13.79
C LEU A 144 -19.00 14.82 -15.03
N ASN A 145 -17.68 14.97 -14.82
CA ASN A 145 -16.72 15.16 -15.90
C ASN A 145 -16.19 13.84 -16.50
N GLY A 146 -16.76 12.68 -16.13
CA GLY A 146 -16.46 11.38 -16.72
C GLY A 146 -14.96 11.07 -16.83
N TRP A 147 -14.48 10.89 -18.07
CA TRP A 147 -13.09 10.58 -18.39
C TRP A 147 -12.29 11.83 -18.79
N ASN A 148 -11.05 11.96 -18.30
CA ASN A 148 -10.18 13.08 -18.65
C ASN A 148 -9.34 12.79 -19.91
N TYR A 149 -9.79 13.29 -21.06
CA TYR A 149 -9.08 13.15 -22.34
C TYR A 149 -7.82 14.04 -22.46
N ASN A 150 -7.68 15.08 -21.63
CA ASN A 150 -6.58 16.05 -21.68
C ASN A 150 -5.44 15.73 -20.71
N TYR A 151 -5.25 14.45 -20.38
CA TYR A 151 -4.23 14.00 -19.44
C TYR A 151 -2.80 14.32 -19.95
N LYS A 152 -1.95 14.86 -19.06
CA LYS A 152 -0.52 15.07 -19.30
C LYS A 152 0.28 14.39 -18.19
N PRO A 153 1.34 13.63 -18.51
CA PRO A 153 2.21 13.06 -17.49
C PRO A 153 2.91 14.18 -16.70
N PRO A 154 3.22 13.99 -15.41
CA PRO A 154 4.03 14.95 -14.66
C PRO A 154 5.40 15.11 -15.35
N PRO A 155 5.99 16.32 -15.36
CA PRO A 155 7.31 16.51 -15.92
C PRO A 155 8.32 15.61 -15.18
N SER A 156 9.13 14.87 -15.91
CA SER A 156 10.25 14.12 -15.34
C SER A 156 11.25 15.12 -14.77
N ASP A 157 11.49 15.10 -13.46
CA ASP A 157 12.49 15.97 -12.83
C ASP A 157 13.88 15.73 -13.50
N PRO A 158 14.47 16.71 -14.20
CA PRO A 158 15.74 16.52 -14.91
C PRO A 158 16.94 16.31 -13.97
N THR A 159 16.76 16.52 -12.67
CA THR A 159 17.80 16.33 -11.64
C THR A 159 18.05 14.88 -11.25
N LYS A 160 17.20 13.92 -11.66
CA LYS A 160 17.45 12.49 -11.42
C LYS A 160 18.34 11.82 -12.46
N ASP A 161 18.43 12.39 -13.66
CA ASP A 161 19.23 11.86 -14.77
C ASP A 161 20.66 12.43 -14.80
N SER A 162 20.97 13.39 -13.93
CA SER A 162 22.27 14.08 -13.90
C SER A 162 23.30 13.45 -12.96
N LYS A 163 23.12 12.20 -12.49
CA LYS A 163 24.18 11.52 -11.75
C LYS A 163 25.28 11.20 -12.79
N PRO A 164 26.46 11.84 -12.73
CA PRO A 164 27.48 11.63 -13.75
C PRO A 164 27.83 10.14 -13.78
N LEU A 165 27.79 9.52 -14.96
CA LEU A 165 28.46 8.24 -15.16
C LEU A 165 29.90 8.39 -14.68
N PRO A 166 30.46 7.39 -13.95
CA PRO A 166 31.87 7.42 -13.60
C PRO A 166 32.69 7.63 -14.89
N PRO A 167 33.72 8.50 -14.85
CA PRO A 167 34.47 8.83 -16.04
C PRO A 167 35.08 7.56 -16.65
N ASP A 168 34.83 7.34 -17.95
CA ASP A 168 35.50 6.29 -18.72
C ASP A 168 37.03 6.47 -18.59
N PRO A 169 37.78 5.47 -18.10
CA PRO A 169 39.22 5.60 -17.85
C PRO A 169 40.06 5.66 -19.15
N THR A 170 39.44 5.65 -20.32
CA THR A 170 40.10 5.51 -21.62
C THR A 170 40.29 6.82 -22.40
N LYS A 171 39.82 7.97 -21.89
CA LYS A 171 39.92 9.26 -22.63
C LYS A 171 41.22 10.06 -22.42
N ASP A 172 42.12 9.64 -21.53
CA ASP A 172 43.32 10.40 -21.18
C ASP A 172 44.63 9.94 -21.87
N SER A 173 44.58 9.04 -22.85
CA SER A 173 45.76 8.77 -23.68
C SER A 173 46.00 9.93 -24.66
N LYS A 174 46.84 10.88 -24.24
CA LYS A 174 47.50 11.89 -25.08
C LYS A 174 47.93 11.30 -26.43
N PRO A 175 47.67 11.96 -27.58
CA PRO A 175 48.27 11.55 -28.85
C PRO A 175 49.80 11.71 -28.79
N LEU A 176 50.53 10.68 -29.18
CA LEU A 176 51.98 10.74 -29.37
C LEU A 176 52.33 11.73 -30.50
N PRO A 177 53.43 12.50 -30.37
CA PRO A 177 53.84 13.45 -31.40
C PRO A 177 54.26 12.73 -32.69
N PRO A 178 54.05 13.35 -33.86
CA PRO A 178 54.51 12.79 -35.13
C PRO A 178 56.05 12.84 -35.21
N ASP A 179 56.66 11.68 -35.45
CA ASP A 179 58.10 11.56 -35.71
C ASP A 179 58.48 12.38 -36.94
N SER A 180 59.39 13.34 -36.75
CA SER A 180 60.06 14.09 -37.80
C SER A 180 60.99 13.15 -38.59
N ILE A 181 60.58 12.75 -39.78
CA ILE A 181 61.50 12.15 -40.76
C ILE A 181 62.22 13.29 -41.47
N GLU A 182 63.40 13.66 -40.96
CA GLU A 182 64.40 14.39 -41.73
C GLU A 182 65.01 13.43 -42.75
N ASN A 183 64.69 13.64 -44.03
CA ASN A 183 65.48 13.08 -45.13
C ASN A 183 66.68 14.01 -45.36
N SER A 184 67.87 13.57 -44.94
CA SER A 184 69.13 14.14 -45.36
C SER A 184 69.58 13.53 -46.70
N SER A 185 69.88 14.40 -47.65
CA SER A 185 70.85 14.21 -48.74
C SER A 185 71.97 15.23 -48.54
#